data_AF-A0A2N2R4Y3-F1
#
_entry.id   AF-A0A2N2R4Y3-F1
#
_cell.length_a   1.000
_cell.length_b   1.000
_cell.length_c   1.000
_cell.angle_alpha   90.00
_cell.angle_beta   90.00
_cell.angle_gamma   90.00
#
_symmetry.space_group_name_H-M   'P 1'
#
loop_
_entity.id
_entity.type
_entity.pdbx_description
1 polymer ?
#
loop_
_entity_poly.entity_id
_entity_poly.type
_entity_poly.pdbx_seq_one_letter_code
_entity_poly.pdbx_strand_id
1 'polypeptide(L)' 'MLPSYPEFPAECFDIRCGAKAHSSGEPCRSKDIHKNGRCRFHGGLSTGPKTAEGKLAALGNLKQFTEPHGAADQS' A
#
# COMPACT_ATOMS: atom_id res chain seq x y z
N MET A 1 25.09 26.19 12.01
CA MET A 1 24.38 24.91 12.19
C MET A 1 23.25 24.87 11.18
N LEU A 2 23.38 24.05 10.15
CA LEU A 2 22.24 23.74 9.27
C LEU A 2 21.47 22.57 9.91
N PRO A 3 20.14 22.53 9.82
CA PRO A 3 19.36 21.42 10.36
C PRO A 3 19.72 20.11 9.65
N SER A 4 19.67 19.01 10.40
CA SER A 4 20.09 17.67 9.97
C SER A 4 19.23 17.10 8.82
N TYR A 5 18.04 17.66 8.59
CA TYR A 5 17.17 17.35 7.47
C TYR A 5 16.20 18.53 7.23
N PRO A 6 15.69 18.77 6.02
CA PRO A 6 14.61 19.74 5.85
C PRO A 6 13.41 19.37 6.72
N GLU A 7 12.80 20.39 7.32
CA GLU A 7 11.49 20.27 7.97
C GLU A 7 10.50 19.58 7.02
N PHE A 8 9.60 18.74 7.58
CA PHE A 8 8.62 18.01 6.78
C PHE A 8 7.79 19.00 5.94
N PRO A 9 7.70 18.84 4.61
CA PRO A 9 7.06 19.84 3.75
C PRO A 9 5.62 20.12 4.18
N ALA A 10 5.30 21.40 4.39
CA ALA A 10 3.96 21.85 4.80
C ALA A 10 2.86 21.37 3.83
N GLU A 11 3.21 21.26 2.55
CA GLU A 11 2.40 20.73 1.45
C GLU A 11 1.98 19.27 1.61
N CYS A 12 2.64 18.51 2.48
CA CYS A 12 2.26 17.13 2.80
C CYS A 12 1.34 17.01 4.01
N PHE A 13 1.03 18.10 4.72
CA PHE A 13 -0.03 18.10 5.74
C PHE A 13 -1.41 18.03 5.06
N ASP A 14 -2.37 17.36 5.69
CA ASP A 14 -3.74 17.18 5.18
C ASP A 14 -3.89 16.37 3.88
N ILE A 15 -2.87 15.61 3.47
CA ILE A 15 -3.00 14.66 2.37
C ILE A 15 -4.16 13.70 2.66
N ARG A 16 -5.07 13.57 1.70
CA ARG A 16 -6.13 12.57 1.73
C ARG A 16 -5.62 11.27 1.15
N CYS A 17 -6.14 10.15 1.64
CA CYS A 17 -5.76 8.83 1.16
C CYS A 17 -5.86 8.66 -0.36
N GLY A 18 -6.89 9.23 -1.00
CA GLY A 18 -7.02 9.31 -2.46
C GLY A 18 -7.18 7.96 -3.20
N ALA A 19 -7.17 6.83 -2.49
CA ALA A 19 -7.35 5.51 -3.09
C ALA A 19 -8.77 5.38 -3.67
N LYS A 20 -8.94 4.64 -4.77
CA LYS A 20 -10.26 4.40 -5.34
C LYS A 20 -11.10 3.60 -4.35
N ALA A 21 -12.16 4.22 -3.82
CA ALA A 21 -13.05 3.54 -2.89
C ALA A 21 -13.88 2.48 -3.62
N HIS A 22 -13.96 1.28 -3.05
CA HIS A 22 -14.76 0.20 -3.65
C HIS A 22 -16.26 0.51 -3.66
N SER A 23 -16.76 1.16 -2.60
CA SER A 23 -18.19 1.45 -2.44
C SER A 23 -18.71 2.55 -3.39
N SER A 24 -17.93 3.62 -3.58
CA SER A 24 -18.36 4.78 -4.35
C SER A 24 -17.66 4.94 -5.70
N GLY A 25 -16.57 4.21 -5.96
CA GLY A 25 -15.70 4.42 -7.13
C GLY A 25 -14.88 5.71 -7.10
N GLU A 26 -15.27 6.67 -6.26
CA GLU A 26 -14.59 7.95 -6.04
C GLU A 26 -13.30 7.86 -5.22
N PRO A 27 -12.39 8.86 -5.29
CA PRO A 27 -11.20 8.93 -4.45
C PRO A 27 -11.51 9.00 -2.96
N CYS A 28 -10.76 8.26 -2.15
CA CYS A 28 -10.92 8.22 -0.70
C CYS A 28 -10.65 9.58 -0.06
N ARG A 29 -11.63 10.06 0.71
CA ARG A 29 -11.59 11.37 1.38
C ARG A 29 -11.03 11.34 2.81
N SER A 30 -10.60 10.17 3.29
CA SER A 30 -10.05 10.03 4.65
C SER A 30 -8.74 10.80 4.82
N LYS A 31 -8.63 11.55 5.93
CA LYS A 31 -7.43 12.29 6.35
C LYS A 31 -6.55 11.53 7.34
N ASP A 32 -7.06 10.43 7.90
CA ASP A 32 -6.28 9.56 8.79
C ASP A 32 -5.37 8.68 7.93
N ILE A 33 -4.23 9.27 7.53
CA ILE A 33 -3.23 8.64 6.68
C ILE A 33 -2.03 8.18 7.51
N HIS A 34 -1.51 7.01 7.17
CA HIS A 34 -0.31 6.46 7.79
C HIS A 34 0.95 6.82 6.97
N LYS A 35 2.13 6.39 7.41
CA LYS A 35 3.44 6.71 6.78
C LYS A 35 3.52 6.39 5.28
N ASN A 36 2.67 5.48 4.78
CA ASN A 36 2.58 5.11 3.38
C ASN A 36 1.56 5.95 2.57
N GLY A 37 0.98 6.99 3.17
CA GLY A 37 0.00 7.89 2.55
C GLY A 37 -1.39 7.29 2.37
N ARG A 38 -1.68 6.10 2.92
CA ARG A 38 -3.00 5.45 2.84
C ARG A 38 -3.67 5.40 4.20
N CYS A 39 -5.00 5.38 4.21
CA CYS A 39 -5.78 5.19 5.43
C CYS A 39 -5.89 3.70 5.79
N ARG A 40 -6.36 3.40 7.01
CA ARG A 40 -6.51 2.02 7.50
C ARG A 40 -7.28 1.09 6.56
N PHE A 41 -8.29 1.60 5.85
CA PHE A 41 -9.13 0.83 4.93
C PHE A 41 -8.46 0.55 3.57
N HIS A 42 -7.43 1.32 3.22
CA HIS A 42 -6.71 1.19 1.95
C HIS A 42 -5.25 0.77 2.18
N GLY A 43 -5.00 -0.04 3.20
CA GLY A 43 -3.69 -0.63 3.48
C GLY A 43 -2.74 0.26 4.27
N GLY A 44 -3.23 1.35 4.88
CA GLY A 44 -2.42 2.25 5.71
C GLY A 44 -1.71 1.57 6.88
N LEU A 45 -2.35 0.55 7.47
CA LEU A 45 -1.78 -0.28 8.54
C LEU A 45 -1.05 -1.53 8.03
N SER A 46 -1.04 -1.77 6.72
CA SER A 46 -0.40 -2.95 6.15
C SER A 46 1.12 -2.87 6.29
N THR A 47 1.73 -3.96 6.71
CA THR A 47 3.20 -4.12 6.72
C THR A 47 3.72 -4.90 5.51
N GLY A 48 2.82 -5.28 4.59
CA GLY A 48 3.12 -6.17 3.48
C GLY A 48 3.44 -7.61 3.91
N PRO A 49 3.59 -8.53 2.94
CA PRO A 49 4.02 -9.89 3.23
C PRO A 49 5.50 -9.91 3.66
N LYS A 50 5.77 -10.55 4.81
CA LYS A 50 7.14 -10.63 5.38
C LYS A 50 7.86 -11.92 5.00
N THR A 51 7.13 -13.02 4.82
CA THR A 51 7.69 -14.33 4.48
C THR A 51 7.85 -14.52 2.97
N ALA A 52 8.63 -15.52 2.57
CA ALA A 52 8.83 -15.85 1.16
C ALA A 52 7.51 -16.30 0.50
N GLU A 53 6.76 -17.16 1.18
CA GLU A 53 5.47 -17.69 0.73
C GLU A 53 4.45 -16.58 0.55
N GLY A 54 4.37 -15.64 1.51
CA GLY A 54 3.48 -14.50 1.42
C GLY A 54 3.81 -13.56 0.25
N LYS A 55 5.09 -13.42 -0.09
CA LYS A 55 5.53 -12.63 -1.26
C LYS A 55 5.16 -13.34 -2.56
N LEU A 56 5.33 -14.67 -2.64
CA LEU A 56 4.92 -15.47 -3.79
C LEU A 56 3.41 -15.40 -4.02
N ALA A 57 2.61 -15.55 -2.96
CA ALA A 57 1.16 -15.41 -3.03
C ALA A 57 0.74 -14.01 -3.51
N ALA A 58 1.39 -12.95 -3.01
CA ALA A 58 1.13 -11.59 -3.47
C ALA A 58 1.51 -11.38 -4.95
N LEU A 59 2.60 -12.01 -5.40
CA LEU A 59 3.06 -11.96 -6.80
C LEU A 59 2.02 -12.61 -7.73
N GLY A 60 1.44 -13.75 -7.35
CA GLY A 60 0.41 -14.44 -8.13
C GLY A 60 -0.89 -13.65 -8.34
N ASN A 61 -1.15 -12.59 -7.55
CA ASN A 61 -2.33 -11.73 -7.74
C ASN A 61 -2.13 -10.65 -8.83
N LEU A 62 -0.92 -10.49 -9.36
CA LEU A 62 -0.63 -9.48 -10.37
C LEU A 62 -1.18 -9.93 -11.73
N LYS A 63 -1.88 -9.01 -12.42
CA LYS A 63 -2.46 -9.26 -13.76
C LYS A 63 -1.47 -9.78 -14.82
N GLN A 64 -0.17 -9.54 -14.61
CA GLN A 64 0.90 -9.99 -15.52
C GLN A 64 1.16 -11.49 -15.44
N PHE A 65 0.74 -12.14 -14.35
CA PHE A 65 0.87 -13.57 -14.11
C PHE A 65 -0.53 -14.15 -14.07
N THR A 66 -1.08 -14.48 -15.24
CA THR A 66 -2.39 -15.14 -15.35
C THR A 66 -2.37 -16.56 -14.78
N GLU A 67 -1.17 -17.17 -14.71
CA GLU A 67 -0.92 -18.42 -14.00
C GLU A 67 -0.31 -18.12 -12.61
N PRO A 68 -0.80 -18.73 -11.52
CA PRO A 68 -0.25 -18.51 -10.19
C PRO A 68 1.19 -19.02 -10.09
N HIS A 69 2.12 -18.14 -9.72
CA HIS A 69 3.48 -18.54 -9.38
C HIS A 69 3.50 -19.36 -8.09
N GLY A 70 3.84 -20.64 -8.20
CA GLY A 70 3.90 -21.60 -7.09
C GLY A 70 3.04 -22.85 -7.24
N ALA A 71 2.32 -23.03 -8.36
CA ALA A 71 1.53 -24.25 -8.61
C ALA A 71 2.35 -25.52 -8.93
N ALA A 72 3.68 -25.43 -8.94
CA ALA A 72 4.56 -26.51 -9.42
C ALA A 72 5.26 -27.33 -8.32
N ASP A 73 4.90 -27.16 -7.05
CA ASP A 73 5.47 -27.98 -5.96
C ASP A 73 4.38 -28.49 -5.03
N GLN A 74 3.66 -29.49 -5.52
CA GLN A 74 2.94 -30.46 -4.69
C GLN A 74 3.33 -31.84 -5.24
N SER A 75 4.49 -32.35 -4.84
CA SER A 75 4.92 -33.75 -5.08
C SER A 75 5.09 -34.47 -3.75
#